data_AF-A0A525CG53-F1
#
_entry.id   AF-A0A525CG53-F1
#
_cell.length_a   1.000
_cell.length_b   1.000
_cell.length_c   1.000
_cell.angle_alpha   90.00
_cell.angle_beta   90.00
_cell.angle_gamma   90.00
#
_symmetry.space_group_name_H-M   'P 1'
#
loop_
_entity.id
_entity.type
_entity.pdbx_description
1 polymer ?
#
loop_
_entity_poly.entity_id
_entity_poly.type
_entity_poly.pdbx_seq_one_letter_code
_entity_poly.pdbx_strand_id
1 'polypeptide(L)'
;MGNVISLSEYKANKLARAENPASLREIQPLLTSDLLGRDFNEFGNQVFGILKLREIFDRHLHFNEEWKHYILCLLEDAYLRQSEERQPSFRENINLLKQYILEETTQDNKRDMAGAFTILELMRHCPANEESSLPS
;
A
#
# COMPACT_ATOMS: atom_id res chain seq x y z
N MET A 1 -15.03 -4.33 33.48
CA MET A 1 -14.17 -3.39 34.25
C MET A 1 -13.04 -2.98 33.32
N GLY A 2 -13.07 -1.75 32.80
CA GLY A 2 -12.03 -1.26 31.89
C GLY A 2 -10.80 -0.84 32.69
N ASN A 3 -9.65 -1.46 32.42
CA ASN A 3 -8.41 -1.14 33.10
C ASN A 3 -7.83 0.14 32.49
N VAL A 4 -7.82 1.24 33.24
CA VAL A 4 -7.24 2.51 32.80
C VAL A 4 -5.74 2.42 33.03
N ILE A 5 -4.99 2.21 31.95
CA ILE A 5 -3.53 2.12 31.98
C ILE A 5 -2.95 3.53 31.90
N SER A 6 -1.93 3.82 32.70
CA SER A 6 -1.24 5.11 32.67
C SER A 6 -0.54 5.34 31.34
N LEU A 7 -0.45 6.60 30.87
CA LEU A 7 0.27 6.95 29.62
C LEU A 7 1.73 6.47 29.63
N SER A 8 2.34 6.38 30.81
CA SER A 8 3.67 5.83 31.05
C SER A 8 3.75 4.32 30.79
N GLU A 9 2.78 3.54 31.28
CA GLU A 9 2.72 2.09 31.02
C GLU A 9 2.34 1.79 29.57
N TYR A 10 1.52 2.62 28.92
CA TYR A 10 1.28 2.51 27.49
C TYR A 10 2.57 2.69 26.69
N LYS A 11 3.38 3.71 27.01
CA LYS A 11 4.69 3.94 26.37
C LYS A 11 5.69 2.82 26.66
N ALA A 12 5.70 2.28 27.88
CA ALA A 12 6.57 1.15 28.25
C ALA A 12 6.17 -0.15 27.52
N ASN A 13 4.87 -0.47 27.48
CA ASN A 13 4.35 -1.60 26.72
C ASN A 13 4.52 -1.41 25.20
N LYS A 14 4.52 -0.17 24.70
CA LYS A 14 4.80 0.19 23.31
C LYS A 14 6.26 -0.13 22.93
N LEU A 15 7.21 0.20 23.79
CA LEU A 15 8.64 -0.12 23.58
C LEU A 15 8.90 -1.62 23.71
N ALA A 16 8.31 -2.28 24.73
CA ALA A 16 8.47 -3.72 24.94
C ALA A 16 7.84 -4.59 23.83
N ARG A 17 6.79 -4.10 23.15
CA ARG A 17 6.21 -4.78 21.97
C ARG A 17 7.02 -4.56 20.69
N ALA A 18 7.75 -3.46 20.57
CA ALA A 18 8.67 -3.24 19.46
C ALA A 18 9.88 -4.21 19.50
N GLU A 19 10.19 -4.75 20.68
CA GLU A 19 11.27 -5.73 20.88
C GLU A 19 10.88 -7.18 20.55
N ASN A 20 9.66 -7.43 20.04
CA ASN A 20 9.22 -8.78 19.68
C ASN A 20 9.19 -8.93 18.13
N PRO A 21 10.32 -9.31 17.48
CA PRO A 21 10.41 -9.48 16.03
C PRO A 21 9.78 -10.81 15.58
N ALA A 22 8.67 -11.20 16.20
CA ALA A 22 7.93 -12.41 15.86
C ALA A 22 7.12 -12.19 14.57
N SER A 23 7.83 -11.95 13.47
CA SER A 23 7.48 -12.24 12.07
C SER A 23 8.39 -11.49 11.10
N LEU A 24 9.71 -11.50 11.35
CA LEU A 24 10.69 -11.22 10.30
C LEU A 24 10.58 -12.31 9.21
N ARG A 25 9.49 -12.31 8.42
CA ARG A 25 9.44 -12.98 7.13
C ARG A 25 10.65 -12.47 6.38
N GLU A 26 11.54 -13.38 5.97
CA GLU A 26 12.70 -13.03 5.16
C GLU A 26 12.24 -12.18 3.97
N ILE A 27 12.66 -10.91 3.99
CA ILE A 27 12.21 -9.89 3.05
C ILE A 27 13.00 -10.09 1.77
N GLN A 28 12.34 -10.56 0.71
CA GLN A 28 12.91 -10.47 -0.62
C GLN A 28 13.07 -9.00 -1.02
N PRO A 29 14.14 -8.62 -1.72
CA PRO A 29 14.39 -7.24 -2.11
C PRO A 29 13.17 -6.64 -2.82
N LEU A 30 12.78 -5.45 -2.34
CA LEU A 30 11.55 -4.72 -2.66
C LEU A 30 11.29 -4.48 -4.15
N LEU A 31 12.36 -4.45 -4.94
CA LEU A 31 12.37 -4.39 -6.40
C LEU A 31 12.86 -5.73 -6.93
N THR A 32 12.02 -6.75 -6.80
CA THR A 32 12.21 -7.98 -7.55
C THR A 32 11.89 -7.65 -9.02
N SER A 33 12.65 -8.20 -9.97
CA SER A 33 12.35 -8.15 -11.41
C SER A 33 10.88 -8.44 -11.73
N ASP A 34 10.24 -9.22 -10.86
CA ASP A 34 8.85 -9.64 -10.93
C ASP A 34 7.84 -8.50 -10.87
N LEU A 35 8.17 -7.31 -10.33
CA LEU A 35 7.27 -6.14 -10.33
C LEU A 35 7.33 -5.38 -11.66
N LEU A 36 8.50 -5.30 -12.30
CA LEU A 36 8.73 -4.45 -13.47
C LEU A 36 8.24 -5.09 -14.78
N GLY A 37 7.98 -6.40 -14.79
CA GLY A 37 7.49 -7.13 -15.97
C GLY A 37 5.99 -7.45 -15.97
N ARG A 38 5.24 -7.01 -14.94
CA ARG A 38 3.81 -7.34 -14.80
C ARG A 38 2.92 -6.27 -15.41
N ASP A 39 1.85 -6.72 -16.04
CA ASP A 39 0.77 -5.84 -16.48
C ASP A 39 -0.20 -5.59 -15.32
N PHE A 40 -0.17 -4.37 -14.77
CA PHE A 40 -1.06 -3.95 -13.68
C PHE A 40 -2.49 -3.63 -14.15
N ASN A 41 -2.86 -3.94 -15.40
CA ASN A 41 -4.27 -3.95 -15.84
C ASN A 41 -4.97 -5.21 -15.34
N GLU A 42 -4.23 -6.31 -15.19
CA GLU A 42 -4.77 -7.55 -14.67
C GLU A 42 -5.04 -7.42 -13.17
N PHE A 43 -6.26 -7.79 -12.75
CA PHE A 43 -6.67 -7.79 -11.35
C PHE A 43 -5.66 -8.51 -10.44
N GLY A 44 -5.16 -9.67 -10.87
CA GLY A 44 -4.17 -10.44 -10.09
C GLY A 44 -2.87 -9.67 -9.82
N ASN A 45 -2.40 -8.87 -10.78
CA ASN A 45 -1.20 -8.06 -10.64
C ASN A 45 -1.46 -6.80 -9.80
N GLN A 46 -2.66 -6.22 -9.87
CA GLN A 46 -3.08 -5.14 -8.97
C GLN A 46 -3.10 -5.60 -7.51
N VAL A 47 -3.75 -6.73 -7.23
CA VAL A 47 -3.78 -7.33 -5.89
C VAL A 47 -2.37 -7.65 -5.41
N PHE A 48 -1.51 -8.19 -6.28
CA PHE A 48 -0.10 -8.43 -5.93
C PHE A 48 0.63 -7.14 -5.53
N GLY A 49 0.49 -6.06 -6.30
CA GLY A 49 1.05 -4.74 -5.96
C GLY A 49 0.54 -4.23 -4.60
N ILE A 50 -0.76 -4.34 -4.35
CA ILE A 50 -1.38 -3.92 -3.08
C ILE A 50 -0.87 -4.75 -1.89
N LEU A 51 -0.70 -6.06 -2.06
CA LEU A 51 -0.11 -6.91 -1.04
C LEU A 51 1.34 -6.53 -0.72
N LYS A 52 2.11 -6.10 -1.73
CA LYS A 52 3.46 -5.56 -1.52
C LYS A 52 3.47 -4.22 -0.79
N LEU A 53 2.51 -3.33 -1.08
CA LEU A 53 2.31 -2.11 -0.29
C LEU A 53 2.00 -2.43 1.17
N ARG A 54 1.09 -3.38 1.42
CA ARG A 54 0.80 -3.87 2.78
C ARG A 54 2.05 -4.38 3.49
N GLU A 55 2.91 -5.16 2.82
CA GLU A 55 4.16 -5.65 3.42
C GLU A 55 5.12 -4.52 3.82
N ILE A 56 5.18 -3.45 3.03
CA ILE A 56 5.99 -2.26 3.32
C ILE A 56 5.42 -1.49 4.51
N PHE A 57 4.12 -1.24 4.51
CA PHE A 57 3.47 -0.45 5.56
C PHE A 57 3.43 -1.19 6.88
N ASP A 58 3.20 -2.50 6.87
CA ASP A 58 3.24 -3.29 8.09
C ASP A 58 4.59 -3.07 8.77
N ARG A 59 5.72 -3.21 8.05
CA ARG A 59 7.08 -3.02 8.59
C ARG A 59 7.37 -1.67 9.24
N HIS A 60 6.87 -0.59 8.64
CA HIS A 60 7.30 0.76 9.02
C HIS A 60 6.23 1.53 9.81
N LEU A 61 4.97 1.17 9.64
CA LEU A 61 3.81 1.92 10.15
C LEU A 61 3.00 1.11 11.16
N HIS A 62 3.64 0.20 11.91
CA HIS A 62 2.99 -0.65 12.92
C HIS A 62 2.12 0.11 13.94
N PHE A 63 2.37 1.40 14.16
CA PHE A 63 1.66 2.21 15.15
C PHE A 63 0.54 3.10 14.57
N ASN A 64 0.56 3.36 13.25
CA ASN A 64 -0.50 4.12 12.58
C ASN A 64 -1.21 3.15 11.63
N GLU A 65 -2.47 2.81 11.91
CA GLU A 65 -3.20 1.82 11.12
C GLU A 65 -4.03 2.43 9.97
N GLU A 66 -3.97 3.75 9.77
CA GLU A 66 -4.73 4.45 8.72
C GLU A 66 -4.45 3.91 7.32
N TRP A 67 -3.21 3.46 7.05
CA TRP A 67 -2.85 2.79 5.80
C TRP A 67 -3.74 1.59 5.45
N LYS A 68 -4.27 0.88 6.45
CA LYS A 68 -5.14 -0.28 6.21
C LYS A 68 -6.42 0.13 5.48
N HIS A 69 -6.96 1.31 5.79
CA HIS A 69 -8.13 1.84 5.11
C HIS A 69 -7.83 2.11 3.63
N TYR A 70 -6.73 2.80 3.33
CA TYR A 70 -6.32 3.06 1.95
C TYR A 70 -6.07 1.79 1.14
N ILE A 71 -5.47 0.76 1.76
CA ILE A 71 -5.28 -0.54 1.13
C ILE A 71 -6.62 -1.20 0.78
N LEU A 72 -7.62 -1.12 1.68
CA LEU A 72 -8.95 -1.66 1.41
C LEU A 72 -9.65 -0.91 0.28
N CYS A 73 -9.60 0.42 0.26
CA CYS A 73 -10.17 1.22 -0.82
C CYS A 73 -9.55 0.87 -2.18
N LEU A 74 -8.22 0.68 -2.23
CA LEU A 74 -7.55 0.27 -3.46
C LEU A 74 -7.93 -1.14 -3.92
N LEU A 75 -8.18 -2.08 -2.99
CA LEU A 75 -8.67 -3.42 -3.33
C LEU A 75 -10.10 -3.39 -3.86
N GLU A 76 -10.97 -2.60 -3.22
CA GLU A 76 -12.34 -2.40 -3.67
C GLU A 76 -12.38 -1.82 -5.08
N ASP A 77 -11.62 -0.75 -5.33
CA ASP A 77 -11.50 -0.16 -6.66
C ASP A 77 -10.93 -1.14 -7.69
N ALA A 78 -9.92 -1.94 -7.33
CA ALA A 78 -9.36 -2.97 -8.21
C ALA A 78 -10.42 -4.02 -8.59
N TYR A 79 -11.26 -4.41 -7.63
CA TYR A 79 -12.37 -5.34 -7.86
C TYR A 79 -13.46 -4.71 -8.75
N LEU A 80 -13.88 -3.48 -8.47
CA LEU A 80 -14.92 -2.79 -9.26
C LEU A 80 -14.48 -2.50 -10.70
N ARG A 81 -13.18 -2.24 -10.92
CA ARG A 81 -12.63 -2.09 -12.28
C ARG A 81 -12.71 -3.37 -13.10
N GLN A 82 -12.73 -4.54 -12.46
CA GLN A 82 -12.95 -5.83 -13.13
C GLN A 82 -14.41 -6.02 -13.53
N SER A 83 -15.37 -5.48 -12.77
CA SER A 83 -16.81 -5.65 -13.01
C SER A 83 -17.41 -4.64 -13.99
N GLU A 84 -16.59 -3.93 -14.78
CA GLU A 84 -16.98 -2.85 -15.71
C GLU A 84 -17.75 -1.67 -15.07
N GLU A 85 -17.95 -1.67 -13.75
CA GLU A 85 -18.41 -0.52 -12.97
C GLU A 85 -17.23 0.45 -12.83
N ARG A 86 -16.96 1.19 -13.91
CA ARG A 86 -15.90 2.20 -13.96
C ARG A 86 -16.17 3.31 -12.95
N GLN A 87 -15.51 3.24 -11.79
CA GLN A 87 -15.43 4.36 -10.87
C GLN A 87 -14.13 5.17 -11.06
N PRO A 88 -14.20 6.52 -11.03
CA PRO A 88 -13.03 7.39 -11.11
C PRO A 88 -12.14 7.36 -9.85
N SER A 89 -12.60 6.73 -8.76
CA SER A 89 -12.01 6.71 -7.42
C SER A 89 -10.60 6.13 -7.35
N PHE A 90 -10.22 5.19 -8.22
CA PHE A 90 -8.91 4.52 -8.12
C PHE A 90 -7.72 5.49 -8.18
N ARG A 91 -7.78 6.49 -9.08
CA ARG A 91 -6.71 7.49 -9.18
C ARG A 91 -6.68 8.42 -7.96
N GLU A 92 -7.84 8.73 -7.41
CA GLU A 92 -7.97 9.56 -6.22
C GLU A 92 -7.41 8.82 -4.99
N ASN A 93 -7.78 7.57 -4.80
CA ASN A 93 -7.28 6.72 -3.71
C ASN A 93 -5.77 6.49 -3.80
N ILE A 94 -5.20 6.34 -5.01
CA ILE A 94 -3.74 6.33 -5.20
C ILE A 94 -3.12 7.65 -4.74
N ASN A 95 -3.71 8.80 -5.10
CA ASN A 95 -3.16 10.11 -4.72
C ASN A 95 -3.25 10.34 -3.20
N LEU A 96 -4.35 9.96 -2.57
CA LEU A 96 -4.51 10.01 -1.11
C LEU A 96 -3.45 9.15 -0.42
N LEU A 97 -3.24 7.92 -0.90
CA LEU A 97 -2.21 7.05 -0.34
C LEU A 97 -0.80 7.60 -0.56
N LYS A 98 -0.51 8.21 -1.72
CA LYS A 98 0.78 8.88 -1.95
C LYS A 98 1.02 10.02 -0.96
N GLN A 99 0.01 10.84 -0.70
CA GLN A 99 0.11 11.91 0.28
C GLN A 99 0.41 11.34 1.67
N TYR A 100 -0.33 10.30 2.07
CA TYR A 100 -0.10 9.59 3.32
C TYR A 100 1.34 9.04 3.43
N ILE A 101 1.86 8.42 2.37
CA ILE A 101 3.25 7.91 2.36
C ILE A 101 4.24 9.06 2.57
N LEU A 102 4.04 10.24 1.97
CA LEU A 102 4.94 11.38 2.15
C LEU A 102 4.95 11.87 3.60
N GLU A 103 3.79 11.91 4.24
CA GLU A 103 3.63 12.35 5.62
C GLU A 103 4.32 11.38 6.60
N GLU A 104 4.28 10.08 6.31
CA GLU A 104 4.89 9.02 7.12
C GLU A 104 6.34 8.68 6.70
N THR A 105 6.89 9.37 5.69
CA THR A 105 8.26 9.15 5.24
C THR A 105 9.27 9.77 6.22
N THR A 106 10.14 8.93 6.75
CA THR A 106 11.27 9.29 7.62
C THR A 106 12.59 8.96 6.91
N GLN A 107 13.72 9.39 7.47
CA GLN A 107 15.04 9.05 6.90
C GLN A 107 15.29 7.53 6.90
N ASP A 108 14.77 6.81 7.89
CA ASP A 108 15.00 5.38 8.07
C ASP A 108 14.18 4.52 7.10
N ASN A 109 12.97 4.96 6.72
CA ASN A 109 12.07 4.21 5.84
C ASN A 109 12.07 4.70 4.37
N LYS A 110 12.81 5.77 4.05
CA LYS A 110 12.78 6.46 2.75
C LYS A 110 12.95 5.55 1.55
N ARG A 111 13.85 4.56 1.63
CA ARG A 111 14.10 3.61 0.53
C ARG A 111 12.89 2.73 0.25
N ASP A 112 12.24 2.25 1.30
CA ASP A 112 11.08 1.38 1.18
C ASP A 112 9.84 2.16 0.76
N MET A 113 9.65 3.37 1.29
CA MET A 113 8.60 4.29 0.86
C MET A 113 8.74 4.71 -0.61
N ALA A 114 9.96 4.89 -1.11
CA ALA A 114 10.21 5.12 -2.54
C ALA A 114 9.80 3.93 -3.42
N GLY A 115 9.97 2.69 -2.92
CA GLY A 115 9.46 1.50 -3.61
C GLY A 115 7.94 1.42 -3.59
N ALA A 116 7.29 1.77 -2.48
CA ALA A 116 5.84 1.90 -2.42
C ALA A 116 5.30 2.92 -3.45
N PHE A 117 5.98 4.06 -3.58
CA PHE A 117 5.71 5.05 -4.62
C PHE A 117 5.79 4.47 -6.04
N THR A 118 6.82 3.67 -6.30
CA THR A 118 7.02 3.04 -7.61
C THR A 118 5.89 2.08 -7.93
N ILE A 119 5.46 1.25 -6.96
CA ILE A 119 4.31 0.34 -7.12
C ILE A 119 3.05 1.14 -7.46
N LEU A 120 2.79 2.24 -6.74
CA LEU A 120 1.63 3.10 -7.00
C LEU A 120 1.67 3.78 -8.36
N GLU A 121 2.84 4.19 -8.86
CA GLU A 121 2.96 4.74 -10.21
C GLU A 121 2.74 3.66 -11.28
N LEU A 122 3.27 2.45 -11.10
CA LEU A 122 3.02 1.32 -12.01
C LEU A 122 1.52 1.01 -12.10
N MET A 123 0.81 1.02 -10.97
CA MET A 123 -0.65 0.83 -10.93
C MET A 123 -1.43 2.01 -11.56
N ARG A 124 -0.91 3.24 -11.46
CA ARG A 124 -1.54 4.45 -12.02
C ARG A 124 -1.41 4.53 -13.53
N HIS A 125 -0.24 4.19 -14.07
CA HIS A 125 0.10 4.35 -15.48
C HIS A 125 -0.45 3.26 -16.40
N CYS A 126 -1.20 2.30 -15.87
CA CYS A 126 -1.81 1.27 -16.69
C CYS A 126 -2.86 1.87 -17.64
N PRO A 127 -2.63 1.82 -18.98
CA PRO A 127 -3.53 2.39 -19.96
C PRO A 127 -4.78 1.52 -19.99
N ALA A 128 -5.89 2.09 -19.53
CA ALA A 128 -7.20 1.50 -19.75
C ALA A 128 -7.64 1.85 -21.19
N ASN A 129 -7.06 1.18 -22.18
CA ASN A 129 -7.45 1.21 -23.60
C ASN A 129 -7.93 2.61 -24.09
N GLU A 130 -6.99 3.52 -24.36
CA GLU A 130 -7.28 4.75 -25.12
C GLU A 130 -7.38 4.52 -26.65
N GLU A 131 -7.40 3.27 -27.13
CA GLU A 131 -7.35 2.94 -28.57
C GLU A 131 -8.66 2.34 -29.17
N SER A 132 -9.86 2.61 -28.62
CA SER A 132 -11.12 2.21 -29.28
C SER A 132 -11.99 3.36 -29.80
N SER A 133 -11.53 4.61 -29.69
CA SER A 133 -12.22 5.78 -30.24
C SER A 133 -11.44 6.38 -31.41
N LEU A 134 -11.30 5.60 -32.50
CA LEU A 134 -11.10 6.16 -33.85
C LEU A 134 -12.47 6.13 -34.56
N PRO A 135 -13.10 7.28 -34.86
CA PRO A 135 -14.26 7.30 -35.72
C PRO A 135 -13.82 6.97 -37.15
N SER A 136 -14.40 5.91 -37.72
CA SER A 136 -14.39 5.63 -39.17
C SER A 136 -15.40 6.51 -39.89
#